data_AF-A0A9D3W892-F1
#
_entry.id   AF-A0A9D3W892-F1
#
_cell.length_a   1.000
_cell.length_b   1.000
_cell.length_c   1.000
_cell.angle_alpha   90.00
_cell.angle_beta   90.00
_cell.angle_gamma   90.00
#
_symmetry.space_group_name_H-M   'P 1'
#
loop_
_entity.id
_entity.type
_entity.pdbx_description
1 polymer ?
#
loop_
_entity_poly.entity_id
_entity_poly.type
_entity_poly.pdbx_seq_one_letter_code
_entity_poly.pdbx_strand_id
1 'polypeptide(L)'
;DIPRVNGHLAISHAFGDKSLKSHLRSDPHIQWTNIDNKIDILILASGGLWKVMSNQEAVDILKKFKDPQKASKQLIAKTVK
;
A
#
# COMPACT_ATOMS: atom_id res chain seq x y z
N ASP A 1 -11.95 -10.55 13.50
CA ASP A 1 -10.62 -11.12 13.19
C ASP A 1 -10.23 -10.88 11.75
N ILE A 2 -8.92 -10.74 11.49
CA ILE A 2 -8.37 -10.71 10.13
C ILE A 2 -8.20 -12.17 9.68
N PRO A 3 -8.81 -12.61 8.55
CA PRO A 3 -8.60 -13.95 8.03
C PRO A 3 -7.12 -14.25 7.78
N ARG A 4 -6.66 -15.46 8.14
CA ARG A 4 -5.26 -15.88 8.04
C ARG A 4 -5.13 -17.19 7.29
N VAL A 5 -4.16 -17.29 6.38
CA VAL A 5 -3.75 -18.55 5.73
C VAL A 5 -3.27 -19.50 6.81
N ASN A 6 -3.94 -20.65 6.91
CA ASN A 6 -3.74 -21.68 7.93
C ASN A 6 -3.74 -21.14 9.37
N GLY A 7 -4.44 -20.03 9.65
CA GLY A 7 -4.45 -19.39 10.97
C GLY A 7 -3.20 -18.56 11.32
N HIS A 8 -2.19 -18.51 10.45
CA HIS A 8 -0.90 -17.86 10.75
C HIS A 8 -0.73 -16.52 10.03
N LEU A 9 -0.85 -16.50 8.70
CA LEU A 9 -0.43 -15.37 7.89
C LEU A 9 -1.62 -14.58 7.32
N ALA A 10 -1.68 -13.28 7.57
CA ALA A 10 -2.79 -12.41 7.16
C ALA A 10 -2.71 -11.93 5.68
N ILE A 11 -1.94 -12.62 4.85
CA ILE A 11 -1.76 -12.35 3.42
C ILE A 11 -1.73 -13.67 2.63
N SER A 12 -2.22 -13.64 1.38
CA SER A 12 -2.29 -14.80 0.49
C SER A 12 -1.18 -14.86 -0.55
N HIS A 13 -0.38 -13.79 -0.66
CA HIS A 13 0.75 -13.70 -1.57
C HIS A 13 1.97 -13.13 -0.83
N ALA A 14 3.11 -13.82 -0.89
CA ALA A 14 4.39 -13.31 -0.39
C ALA A 14 5.58 -14.02 -1.01
N PHE A 15 6.71 -13.32 -1.08
CA PHE A 15 8.02 -13.95 -1.23
C PHE A 15 8.42 -14.65 0.08
N GLY A 16 9.22 -15.71 0.02
CA GLY A 16 9.64 -16.44 1.23
C GLY A 16 8.57 -17.38 1.80
N ASP A 17 8.53 -17.56 3.12
CA ASP A 17 7.58 -18.44 3.84
C ASP A 17 7.50 -19.87 3.27
N LYS A 18 8.68 -20.52 3.15
CA LYS A 18 8.83 -21.84 2.52
C LYS A 18 7.86 -22.89 3.07
N SER A 19 7.61 -22.88 4.38
CA SER A 19 6.70 -23.82 5.05
C SER A 19 5.23 -23.65 4.66
N LEU A 20 4.84 -22.51 4.10
CA LEU A 20 3.47 -22.19 3.70
C LEU A 20 3.27 -22.16 2.17
N LYS A 21 4.28 -22.51 1.37
CA LYS A 21 4.24 -22.36 -0.10
C LYS A 21 3.13 -23.14 -0.82
N SER A 22 2.62 -24.22 -0.23
CA SER A 22 1.46 -24.93 -0.79
C SER A 22 0.15 -24.12 -0.72
N HIS A 23 0.09 -23.11 0.15
CA HIS A 23 -1.10 -22.26 0.36
C HIS A 23 -0.82 -20.78 0.06
N LEU A 24 0.41 -20.43 -0.31
CA LEU A 24 0.89 -19.06 -0.49
C LEU A 24 1.51 -18.88 -1.87
N ARG A 25 0.95 -17.94 -2.63
CA ARG A 25 1.41 -17.62 -3.98
C ARG A 25 2.51 -16.56 -3.95
N SER A 26 3.36 -16.56 -4.99
CA SER A 26 4.46 -15.59 -5.12
C SER A 26 4.38 -14.80 -6.43
N ASP A 27 3.46 -15.15 -7.31
CA ASP A 27 3.20 -14.40 -8.51
C ASP A 27 2.53 -13.07 -8.16
N PRO A 28 2.95 -11.96 -8.80
CA PRO A 28 2.35 -10.65 -8.56
C PRO A 28 1.04 -10.49 -9.33
N HIS A 29 0.16 -9.63 -8.82
CA HIS A 29 -0.90 -9.04 -9.63
C HIS A 29 -0.31 -7.98 -10.55
N ILE A 30 -0.44 -8.14 -11.87
CA ILE A 30 0.14 -7.22 -12.87
C ILE A 30 -0.98 -6.38 -13.47
N GLN A 31 -0.78 -5.05 -13.49
CA GLN A 31 -1.68 -4.10 -14.15
C GLN A 31 -0.90 -3.10 -14.99
N TRP A 32 -1.49 -2.71 -16.11
CA TRP A 32 -0.98 -1.69 -17.01
C TRP A 32 -1.90 -0.48 -16.96
N THR A 33 -1.31 0.70 -16.80
CA THR A 33 -2.04 1.98 -16.80
C THR A 33 -1.31 2.97 -17.66
N ASN A 34 -2.01 3.61 -18.58
CA ASN A 34 -1.46 4.70 -19.38
C ASN A 34 -1.30 5.94 -18.51
N ILE A 35 -0.09 6.50 -18.50
CA ILE A 35 0.18 7.75 -17.80
C ILE A 35 -0.12 8.89 -18.77
N ASP A 36 -1.15 9.67 -18.44
CA ASP A 36 -1.49 10.89 -19.16
C ASP A 36 -1.41 12.10 -18.22
N ASN A 37 -1.67 13.27 -18.79
CA ASN A 37 -1.69 14.57 -18.12
C ASN A 37 -2.84 14.76 -17.10
N LYS A 38 -3.67 13.73 -16.84
CA LYS A 38 -4.66 13.72 -15.76
C LYS A 38 -4.17 13.00 -14.50
N ILE A 39 -3.03 12.32 -14.57
CA ILE A 39 -2.43 11.62 -13.43
C ILE A 39 -1.39 12.53 -12.76
N ASP A 40 -1.77 13.09 -11.61
CA ASP A 40 -0.88 13.98 -10.85
C ASP A 40 0.07 13.23 -9.91
N ILE A 41 -0.39 12.12 -9.31
CA ILE A 41 0.26 11.50 -8.14
C ILE A 41 0.07 9.97 -8.17
N LEU A 42 1.16 9.23 -7.93
CA LEU A 42 1.14 7.80 -7.59
C LEU A 42 1.57 7.61 -6.13
N ILE A 43 0.74 6.92 -5.33
CA ILE A 43 1.04 6.63 -3.92
C ILE A 43 1.31 5.14 -3.76
N LEU A 44 2.54 4.79 -3.38
CA LEU A 44 2.92 3.44 -2.99
C LEU A 44 3.24 3.43 -1.49
N ALA A 45 2.51 2.64 -0.72
CA ALA A 45 2.70 2.53 0.71
C ALA A 45 2.35 1.13 1.22
N SER A 46 2.94 0.76 2.35
CA SER A 46 2.60 -0.49 3.05
C SER A 46 1.19 -0.40 3.64
N GLY A 47 0.60 -1.56 3.97
CA GLY A 47 -0.71 -1.63 4.61
C GLY A 47 -0.80 -0.85 5.95
N GLY A 48 0.32 -0.47 6.56
CA GLY A 48 0.31 0.37 7.77
C GLY A 48 -0.35 1.73 7.54
N LEU A 49 -0.09 2.38 6.38
CA LEU A 49 -0.74 3.63 6.01
C LEU A 49 -2.25 3.42 5.77
N TRP A 50 -2.57 2.45 4.92
CA TRP A 50 -3.94 2.21 4.45
C TRP A 50 -4.88 1.65 5.51
N LYS A 51 -4.36 1.18 6.65
CA LYS A 51 -5.16 0.77 7.80
C LYS A 51 -5.81 1.94 8.54
N VAL A 52 -5.23 3.13 8.46
CA VAL A 52 -5.67 4.31 9.25
C VAL A 52 -6.00 5.52 8.38
N MET A 53 -5.78 5.43 7.07
CA MET A 53 -5.98 6.53 6.13
C MET A 53 -6.66 6.03 4.86
N SER A 54 -7.70 6.75 4.42
CA SER A 54 -8.38 6.44 3.16
C SER A 54 -7.56 6.90 1.95
N ASN A 55 -7.83 6.33 0.78
CA ASN A 55 -7.17 6.74 -0.47
C ASN A 55 -7.35 8.25 -0.75
N GLN A 56 -8.57 8.76 -0.55
CA GLN A 56 -8.87 10.18 -0.82
C GLN A 56 -8.17 11.10 0.19
N GLU A 57 -8.15 10.74 1.47
CA GLU A 57 -7.44 11.52 2.48
C GLU A 57 -5.94 11.62 2.18
N ALA A 58 -5.32 10.52 1.75
CA ALA A 58 -3.91 10.53 1.34
C ALA A 58 -3.68 11.49 0.16
N VAL A 59 -4.55 11.45 -0.86
CA VAL A 59 -4.49 12.36 -2.02
C VAL A 59 -4.65 13.82 -1.58
N ASP A 60 -5.62 14.12 -0.71
CA ASP A 60 -5.90 15.47 -0.22
C ASP A 60 -4.74 16.05 0.59
N ILE A 61 -3.99 15.21 1.30
CA ILE A 61 -2.76 15.59 1.98
C ILE A 61 -1.67 15.90 0.95
N LEU A 62 -1.42 14.99 0.01
CA LEU A 62 -0.31 15.12 -0.93
C LEU A 62 -0.50 16.31 -1.89
N LYS A 63 -1.73 16.62 -2.31
CA LYS A 63 -2.06 17.77 -3.18
C LYS A 63 -1.63 19.12 -2.59
N LYS A 64 -1.39 19.21 -1.28
CA LYS A 64 -0.93 20.44 -0.62
C LYS A 64 0.58 20.68 -0.77
N PHE A 65 1.31 19.74 -1.35
CA PHE A 65 2.77 19.78 -1.46
C PHE A 65 3.19 19.60 -2.91
N LYS A 66 4.08 20.48 -3.40
CA LYS A 66 4.74 20.32 -4.71
C LYS A 66 5.88 19.29 -4.67
N ASP A 67 6.50 19.13 -3.50
CA ASP A 67 7.65 18.24 -3.28
C ASP A 67 7.15 16.88 -2.76
N PRO A 68 7.31 15.79 -3.56
CA PRO A 68 6.86 14.45 -3.16
C PRO A 68 7.50 13.94 -1.87
N GLN A 69 8.73 14.34 -1.56
CA GLN A 69 9.44 13.87 -0.36
C GLN A 69 8.91 14.57 0.90
N LYS A 70 8.54 15.85 0.80
CA LYS A 70 7.82 16.54 1.89
C LYS A 70 6.43 15.95 2.08
N ALA A 71 5.75 15.66 0.98
CA ALA A 71 4.42 15.11 0.97
C ALA A 71 4.39 13.71 1.64
N SER A 72 5.35 12.83 1.34
CA SER A 72 5.44 11.50 1.96
C SER A 72 5.75 11.56 3.47
N LYS A 73 6.62 12.48 3.90
CA LYS A 73 6.88 12.72 5.34
C LYS A 73 5.61 13.17 6.08
N GLN A 74 4.75 13.94 5.42
CA GLN A 74 3.49 14.41 6.01
C GLN A 74 2.45 13.30 6.12
N LEU A 75 2.40 12.37 5.17
CA LEU A 75 1.61 11.14 5.32
C LEU A 75 2.04 10.36 6.57
N ILE A 76 3.35 10.15 6.74
CA ILE A 76 3.91 9.44 7.91
C ILE A 76 3.58 10.16 9.23
N ALA A 77 3.71 11.49 9.27
CA ALA A 77 3.43 12.26 10.47
C ALA A 77 1.95 12.17 10.91
N LYS A 78 1.04 11.93 9.96
CA LYS A 78 -0.39 11.78 10.24
C LYS A 78 -0.83 10.36 10.61
N THR A 79 -0.07 9.34 10.22
CA THR A 79 -0.34 7.93 10.58
C THR A 79 0.07 7.56 12.00
N VAL A 80 0.95 8.35 12.63
CA VAL A 80 1.51 8.06 13.98
C VAL A 80 0.78 8.82 15.09
N LYS A 81 -0.30 9.55 14.75
CA LYS A 81 -1.21 10.15 15.74
C LYS A 81 -2.32 9.18 16.11
#